data_AF-A0A0F9XDP2-F1
#
_entry.id   AF-A0A0F9XDP2-F1
#
_cell.length_a   1.000
_cell.length_b   1.000
_cell.length_c   1.000
_cell.angle_alpha   90.00
_cell.angle_beta   90.00
_cell.angle_gamma   90.00
#
_symmetry.space_group_name_H-M   'P 1'
#
loop_
_entity.id
_entity.type
_entity.pdbx_description
1 polymer ?
#
loop_
_entity_poly.entity_id
_entity_poly.type
_entity_poly.pdbx_seq_one_letter_code
_entity_poly.pdbx_strand_id
1 'polypeptide(L)'
;MMAEHFESDWMLATVRPEHAAFYKRFCSLEPMSELRPYPGLSCPLMLLGARNKDVQDHVFARYPIFSSTFAERLALFGTERAIERFGMGPANDSDDNSPQLLREHSSGQL
;
A
#
# COMPACT_ATOMS: atom_id res chain seq x y z
N MET A 1 -3.62 1.58 2.22
CA MET A 1 -3.32 0.11 2.23
C MET A 1 -2.41 -0.29 1.05
N MET A 2 -1.78 -1.47 1.06
CA MET A 2 -1.06 -2.01 -0.12
C MET A 2 -1.95 -2.08 -1.37
N ALA A 3 -3.17 -2.62 -1.22
CA ALA A 3 -4.10 -2.79 -2.34
C ALA A 3 -4.51 -1.46 -3.00
N GLU A 4 -4.50 -0.37 -2.24
CA GLU A 4 -4.74 0.99 -2.74
C GLU A 4 -3.52 1.54 -3.48
N HIS A 5 -2.31 1.34 -2.93
CA HIS A 5 -1.06 1.76 -3.57
C HIS A 5 -0.84 1.09 -4.94
N PHE A 6 -1.19 -0.19 -5.04
CA PHE A 6 -1.09 -0.99 -6.27
C PHE A 6 -2.37 -0.98 -7.11
N GLU A 7 -3.38 -0.21 -6.74
CA GLU A 7 -4.63 -0.06 -7.51
C GLU A 7 -5.29 -1.41 -7.85
N SER A 8 -5.25 -2.34 -6.89
CA SER A 8 -5.80 -3.68 -7.09
C SER A 8 -7.33 -3.63 -7.14
N ASP A 9 -7.95 -4.31 -8.11
CA ASP A 9 -9.41 -4.34 -8.24
C ASP A 9 -10.11 -5.20 -7.19
N TRP A 10 -9.44 -6.25 -6.73
CA TRP A 10 -10.02 -7.30 -5.90
C TRP A 10 -9.16 -7.57 -4.68
N MET A 11 -9.84 -7.82 -3.56
CA MET A 11 -9.23 -8.41 -2.38
C MET A 11 -9.71 -9.86 -2.27
N LEU A 12 -8.76 -10.78 -2.20
CA LEU A 12 -9.03 -12.22 -2.15
C LEU A 12 -8.38 -12.83 -0.92
N ALA A 13 -9.05 -13.82 -0.33
CA ALA A 13 -8.50 -14.57 0.79
C ALA A 13 -8.95 -16.03 0.73
N THR A 14 -8.03 -16.97 0.88
CA THR A 14 -8.35 -18.38 1.13
C THR A 14 -8.46 -18.59 2.63
N VAL A 15 -9.65 -18.92 3.11
CA VAL A 15 -9.99 -18.85 4.53
C VAL A 15 -10.59 -20.17 5.00
N ARG A 16 -10.25 -20.59 6.22
CA ARG A 16 -10.93 -21.71 6.88
C ARG A 16 -12.34 -21.26 7.31
N PRO A 17 -13.34 -22.16 7.34
CA PRO A 17 -14.71 -21.78 7.68
C PRO A 17 -14.85 -21.08 9.03
N GLU A 18 -14.02 -21.41 10.01
CA GLU A 18 -14.01 -20.80 11.36
C GLU A 18 -13.66 -19.31 11.34
N HIS A 19 -12.92 -18.85 10.33
CA HIS A 19 -12.50 -17.44 10.19
C HIS A 19 -13.37 -16.67 9.18
N ALA A 20 -14.28 -17.31 8.45
CA ALA A 20 -15.05 -16.66 7.40
C ALA A 20 -15.91 -15.50 7.93
N ALA A 21 -16.53 -15.67 9.10
CA ALA A 21 -17.34 -14.63 9.74
C ALA A 21 -16.54 -13.37 10.07
N PHE A 22 -15.25 -13.51 10.42
CA PHE A 22 -14.37 -12.37 10.65
C PHE A 22 -14.18 -11.55 9.37
N TYR A 23 -13.80 -12.19 8.27
CA TYR A 23 -13.56 -11.51 6.99
C TYR A 23 -14.82 -10.90 6.39
N LYS A 24 -15.97 -11.55 6.57
CA LYS A 24 -17.27 -10.99 6.18
C LYS A 24 -17.62 -9.74 6.99
N ARG A 25 -17.40 -9.74 8.30
CA ARG A 25 -17.70 -8.57 9.15
C ARG A 25 -16.72 -7.42 8.96
N PHE A 26 -15.44 -7.76 8.80
CA PHE A 26 -14.36 -6.77 8.86
C PHE A 26 -14.11 -6.12 7.50
N CYS A 27 -14.04 -6.92 6.43
CA CYS A 27 -13.75 -6.44 5.09
C CYS A 27 -14.90 -6.69 4.10
N SER A 28 -16.06 -7.17 4.55
CA SER A 28 -17.20 -7.48 3.66
C SER A 28 -16.86 -8.45 2.53
N LEU A 29 -15.91 -9.39 2.75
CA LEU A 29 -15.64 -10.43 1.77
C LEU A 29 -16.79 -11.45 1.78
N GLU A 30 -17.19 -11.86 0.59
CA GLU A 30 -18.21 -12.89 0.39
C GLU A 30 -17.59 -14.18 -0.19
N PRO A 31 -18.18 -15.35 0.07
CA PRO A 31 -17.72 -16.60 -0.52
C PRO A 31 -17.79 -16.58 -2.05
N MET A 32 -16.67 -16.91 -2.68
CA MET A 32 -16.54 -17.09 -4.13
C MET A 32 -16.35 -18.57 -4.52
N SER A 33 -16.15 -19.44 -3.53
CA SER A 33 -16.11 -20.89 -3.74
C SER A 33 -16.73 -21.65 -2.57
N GLU A 34 -17.08 -22.90 -2.82
CA GLU A 34 -17.35 -23.89 -1.77
C GLU A 34 -16.07 -24.25 -0.99
N LEU A 35 -16.24 -24.95 0.14
CA LEU A 35 -15.16 -25.55 0.90
C LEU A 35 -14.49 -26.67 0.10
N ARG A 36 -13.17 -26.61 -0.03
CA ARG A 36 -12.37 -27.60 -0.75
C ARG A 36 -11.20 -28.10 0.09
N PRO A 37 -10.85 -29.40 0.00
CA PRO A 37 -9.61 -29.90 0.58
C PRO A 37 -8.41 -29.25 -0.11
N TYR A 38 -7.37 -28.94 0.66
CA TYR A 38 -6.16 -28.30 0.16
C TYR A 38 -4.95 -29.19 0.43
N PRO A 39 -4.10 -29.51 -0.57
CA PRO A 39 -2.93 -30.36 -0.38
C PRO A 39 -2.02 -29.83 0.75
N GLY A 40 -1.66 -30.69 1.69
CA GLY A 40 -0.80 -30.33 2.82
C GLY A 40 -1.50 -29.67 4.00
N LEU A 41 -2.82 -29.46 3.94
CA LEU A 41 -3.62 -28.97 5.07
C LEU A 41 -4.70 -29.98 5.45
N SER A 42 -4.88 -30.19 6.75
CA SER A 42 -5.90 -31.10 7.29
C SER A 42 -7.32 -30.52 7.28
N CYS A 43 -7.46 -29.23 7.00
CA CYS A 43 -8.76 -28.54 6.99
C CYS A 43 -9.15 -28.12 5.56
N PRO A 44 -10.45 -28.07 5.25
CA PRO A 44 -10.91 -27.46 4.02
C PRO A 44 -10.82 -25.93 4.09
N LEU A 45 -10.65 -25.30 2.93
CA LEU A 45 -10.62 -23.85 2.75
C LEU A 45 -11.69 -23.42 1.74
N MET A 46 -12.15 -22.18 1.84
CA MET A 46 -12.96 -21.52 0.81
C MET A 46 -12.25 -20.26 0.32
N LEU A 47 -12.51 -19.87 -0.92
CA LEU A 47 -12.14 -18.55 -1.42
C LEU A 47 -13.21 -17.54 -1.00
N LEU A 48 -12.78 -16.46 -0.37
CA LEU A 48 -13.56 -15.26 -0.14
C LEU A 48 -13.01 -14.13 -1.01
N GLY A 49 -13.88 -13.18 -1.40
CA GLY A 49 -13.44 -11.97 -2.08
C GLY A 49 -14.46 -10.85 -2.10
N ALA A 50 -13.97 -9.65 -2.42
CA ALA A 50 -14.75 -8.45 -2.64
C ALA A 50 -13.99 -7.47 -3.54
N ARG A 51 -14.71 -6.53 -4.16
CA ARG A 51 -14.08 -5.42 -4.87
C ARG A 51 -13.35 -4.54 -3.86
N ASN A 52 -12.11 -4.20 -4.17
CA ASN A 52 -11.26 -3.44 -3.25
C ASN A 52 -11.87 -2.07 -2.90
N LYS A 53 -12.59 -1.42 -3.85
CA LYS A 53 -13.30 -0.16 -3.56
C LYS A 53 -14.29 -0.31 -2.41
N ASP A 54 -15.07 -1.39 -2.41
CA ASP A 54 -16.12 -1.62 -1.41
C ASP A 54 -15.51 -1.93 -0.05
N VAL A 55 -14.38 -2.65 -0.04
CA VAL A 55 -13.59 -2.90 1.16
C VAL A 55 -13.03 -1.60 1.73
N GLN A 56 -12.43 -0.74 0.90
CA GLN A 56 -11.82 0.51 1.35
C GLN A 56 -12.86 1.46 1.98
N ASP A 57 -14.00 1.65 1.31
CA ASP A 57 -15.08 2.50 1.80
C ASP A 57 -15.56 2.05 3.18
N HIS A 58 -15.71 0.73 3.38
CA HIS A 58 -16.15 0.16 4.65
C HIS A 58 -15.06 0.19 5.73
N VAL A 59 -13.86 -0.29 5.39
CA VAL A 59 -12.76 -0.50 6.35
C VAL A 59 -12.18 0.83 6.80
N PHE A 60 -11.91 1.78 5.90
CA PHE A 60 -11.27 3.04 6.29
C PHE A 60 -12.19 3.95 7.09
N ALA A 61 -13.51 3.91 6.82
CA ALA A 61 -14.48 4.63 7.64
C ALA A 61 -14.49 4.13 9.08
N ARG A 62 -14.30 2.82 9.29
CA ARG A 62 -14.39 2.19 10.61
C ARG A 62 -13.04 2.07 11.33
N TYR A 63 -11.98 1.87 10.57
CA TYR A 63 -10.62 1.58 11.04
C TYR A 63 -9.59 2.39 10.23
N PRO A 64 -9.42 3.68 10.54
CA PRO A 64 -8.51 4.56 9.81
C PRO A 64 -7.05 4.08 9.80
N ILE A 65 -6.64 3.28 10.79
CA ILE A 65 -5.27 2.75 10.93
C ILE A 65 -4.82 1.89 9.73
N PHE A 66 -5.75 1.38 8.92
CA PHE A 66 -5.42 0.60 7.72
C PHE A 66 -5.11 1.48 6.51
N SER A 67 -5.44 2.77 6.57
CA SER A 67 -4.98 3.73 5.59
C SER A 67 -3.51 4.01 5.86
N SER A 68 -2.66 3.66 4.90
CA SER A 68 -1.23 3.95 5.02
C SER A 68 -0.99 5.42 4.71
N THR A 69 -0.01 6.02 5.38
CA THR A 69 0.43 7.37 5.04
C THR A 69 1.32 7.36 3.80
N PHE A 70 1.55 8.54 3.21
CA PHE A 70 2.51 8.66 2.11
C PHE A 70 3.93 8.25 2.53
N ALA A 71 4.38 8.70 3.71
CA ALA A 71 5.70 8.37 4.24
C ALA A 71 5.88 6.86 4.45
N GLU A 72 4.87 6.17 4.99
CA GLU A 72 4.90 4.71 5.15
C GLU A 72 5.00 3.97 3.81
N ARG A 73 4.24 4.42 2.79
CA ARG A 73 4.32 3.82 1.47
C ARG A 73 5.67 4.05 0.81
N LEU A 74 6.23 5.25 0.96
CA LEU A 74 7.56 5.57 0.42
C LEU A 74 8.64 4.71 1.08
N ALA A 75 8.58 4.53 2.40
CA ALA A 75 9.52 3.71 3.14
C ALA A 75 9.44 2.21 2.77
N LEU A 76 8.24 1.71 2.40
CA LEU A 76 8.04 0.30 2.05
C LEU A 76 8.24 -0.02 0.57
N PHE A 77 7.85 0.88 -0.33
CA PHE A 77 7.80 0.62 -1.79
C PHE A 77 8.77 1.48 -2.61
N GLY A 78 9.50 2.38 -1.97
CA GLY A 78 10.48 3.24 -2.64
C GLY A 78 9.85 4.28 -3.57
N THR A 79 10.71 4.92 -4.35
CA THR A 79 10.35 6.03 -5.23
C THR A 79 9.88 5.58 -6.61
N GLU A 80 10.11 4.34 -7.06
CA GLU A 80 9.81 3.91 -8.44
C GLU A 80 8.37 4.17 -8.86
N ARG A 81 7.37 3.87 -8.01
CA ARG A 81 5.97 4.23 -8.30
C ARG A 81 5.63 5.70 -8.04
N ALA A 82 6.35 6.39 -7.16
CA ALA A 82 6.18 7.84 -7.00
C ALA A 82 6.67 8.58 -8.26
N ILE A 83 7.76 8.11 -8.85
CA ILE A 83 8.31 8.55 -10.13
C ILE A 83 7.28 8.32 -11.25
N GLU A 84 6.72 7.11 -11.35
CA GLU A 84 5.69 6.79 -12.36
C GLU A 84 4.40 7.62 -12.19
N ARG A 85 3.93 7.83 -10.96
CA ARG A 85 2.63 8.46 -10.67
C ARG A 85 2.66 9.99 -10.70
N PHE A 86 3.79 10.61 -10.35
CA PHE A 86 3.92 12.06 -10.25
C PHE A 86 4.93 12.67 -11.24
N GLY A 87 5.57 11.84 -12.08
CA GLY A 87 6.57 12.31 -13.06
C GLY A 87 7.84 12.88 -12.42
N MET A 88 8.05 12.66 -11.12
CA MET A 88 9.26 13.06 -10.41
C MET A 88 10.34 12.04 -10.74
N GLY A 89 11.16 12.25 -11.75
CA GLY A 89 12.30 11.38 -12.07
C GLY A 89 13.18 11.11 -10.84
N PRO A 90 13.99 10.03 -10.82
CA PRO A 90 14.93 9.82 -9.73
C PRO A 90 15.75 11.10 -9.56
N ALA A 91 15.75 11.66 -8.35
CA ALA A 91 16.70 12.70 -8.00
C ALA A 91 18.07 12.07 -8.22
N ASN A 92 18.74 12.46 -9.29
CA ASN A 92 20.09 12.03 -9.54
C ASN A 92 20.92 12.51 -8.34
N ASP A 93 21.43 11.58 -7.53
CA ASP A 93 22.44 11.85 -6.49
C ASP A 93 23.77 12.38 -7.07
N SER A 94 23.80 12.75 -8.36
CA SER A 94 24.90 13.43 -9.04
C SER A 94 24.70 14.93 -9.20
N ASP A 95 23.55 15.49 -8.82
CA ASP A 95 23.40 16.94 -8.69
C ASP A 95 23.94 17.40 -7.34
N ASP A 96 25.28 17.34 -7.20
CA ASP A 96 26.02 18.22 -6.30
C ASP A 96 25.84 19.67 -6.78
N ASN A 97 24.65 20.22 -6.53
CA ASN A 97 24.43 21.64 -6.48
C ASN A 97 24.21 22.03 -5.02
N SER A 98 25.24 21.76 -4.21
CA SER A 98 25.45 22.48 -2.96
C SER A 98 25.25 23.98 -3.24
N PRO A 99 24.32 24.69 -2.57
CA PRO A 99 24.17 26.12 -2.78
C PRO A 99 25.50 26.76 -2.40
N GLN A 100 26.23 27.25 -3.40
CA GLN A 100 27.41 28.07 -3.15
C GLN A 100 26.93 29.30 -2.40
N LEU A 101 27.09 29.27 -1.08
CA LEU A 101 26.96 30.43 -0.22
C LEU A 101 27.86 31.50 -0.83
N LEU A 102 27.21 32.52 -1.37
CA LEU A 102 27.80 33.73 -1.91
C LEU A 102 28.85 34.20 -0.89
N ARG A 103 30.13 33.97 -1.16
CA ARG A 103 31.21 34.57 -0.38
C ARG A 103 31.12 36.06 -0.63
N GLU A 104 30.56 36.77 0.34
CA GLU A 104 30.61 38.22 0.40
C GLU A 104 32.07 38.63 0.24
N HIS A 105 32.36 39.34 -0.85
CA HIS A 105 33.63 39.97 -1.09
C HIS A 105 33.82 41.07 -0.05
N SER A 106 34.43 40.74 1.09
CA SER A 106 35.10 41.71 1.95
C SER A 106 36.24 42.34 1.15
N SER A 107 35.92 43.41 0.44
CA SER A 107 36.88 44.37 -0.09
C SER A 107 37.40 45.17 1.10
N GLY A 108 38.43 44.63 1.76
CA GLY A 108 39.36 45.42 2.55
C GLY A 108 40.38 46.05 1.61
N GLN A 109 40.22 47.33 1.29
CA GLN A 109 41.31 48.16 0.79
C GLN A 109 41.51 49.33 1.78
N LEU A 110 42.70 49.28 2.40
CA LEU A 110 43.60 50.38 2.83
C LEU A 110 43.00 51.58 3.56
#